data_AF-A0AAJ7RSB8-F1
#
_entry.id   AF-A0AAJ7RSB8-F1
#
_cell.length_a   1.000
_cell.length_b   1.000
_cell.length_c   1.000
_cell.angle_alpha   90.00
_cell.angle_beta   90.00
_cell.angle_gamma   90.00
#
_symmetry.space_group_name_H-M   'P 1'
#
loop_
_entity.id
_entity.type
_entity.pdbx_description
1 polymer ?
#
loop_
_entity_poly.entity_id
_entity_poly.type
_entity_poly.pdbx_seq_one_letter_code
_entity_poly.pdbx_strand_id
1 'polypeptide(L)'
;MANINTYLRQLHLNNHARQFCTKVNSNLTSKSPIQSDRDLIGPPDSISNLRPIIFAKSDRETELEKKYRETREATQEWNQRFWTKHNTNFSHERKQFKELLKKEGNNSTLFL
;
A
#
# COMPACT_ATOMS: atom_id res chain seq x y z
N MET A 1 0.24 26.75 -8.26
CA MET A 1 1.22 26.25 -7.27
C MET A 1 0.49 25.33 -6.30
N ALA A 2 0.52 24.02 -6.56
CA ALA A 2 -0.27 23.04 -5.79
C ALA A 2 0.32 22.91 -4.37
N ASN A 3 -0.53 23.18 -3.39
CA ASN A 3 -0.21 23.35 -1.99
C ASN A 3 0.19 22.01 -1.35
N ILE A 4 1.39 21.92 -0.80
CA ILE A 4 1.97 20.73 -0.12
C ILE A 4 1.06 20.18 1.00
N ASN A 5 0.12 20.97 1.49
CA ASN A 5 -0.84 20.60 2.53
C ASN A 5 -1.90 19.56 2.13
N THR A 6 -2.10 19.23 0.85
CA THR A 6 -3.03 18.16 0.46
C THR A 6 -2.48 16.75 0.72
N TYR A 7 -1.16 16.56 0.69
CA TYR A 7 -0.54 15.23 0.84
C TYR A 7 -0.58 14.72 2.28
N LEU A 8 -0.26 15.59 3.25
CA LEU A 8 -0.40 15.28 4.68
C LEU A 8 -1.87 15.09 5.10
N ARG A 9 -2.81 15.76 4.40
CA ARG A 9 -4.26 15.58 4.62
C ARG A 9 -4.75 14.25 4.06
N GLN A 10 -4.21 13.77 2.94
CA GLN A 10 -4.54 12.43 2.40
C GLN A 10 -4.00 11.31 3.31
N LEU A 11 -2.81 11.49 3.89
CA LEU A 11 -2.26 10.58 4.89
C LEU A 11 -3.10 10.55 6.18
N HIS A 12 -3.62 11.70 6.63
CA HIS A 12 -4.51 11.77 7.80
C HIS A 12 -5.93 11.21 7.53
N LEU A 13 -6.46 11.31 6.32
CA LEU A 13 -7.76 10.73 5.97
C LEU A 13 -7.68 9.21 5.76
N ASN A 14 -6.50 8.69 5.42
CA ASN A 14 -6.25 7.24 5.34
C ASN A 14 -6.00 6.59 6.71
N ASN A 15 -5.99 7.36 7.80
CA ASN A 15 -5.75 6.87 9.17
C ASN A 15 -6.99 6.31 9.88
N HIS A 16 -8.14 6.16 9.20
CA HIS A 16 -9.36 5.70 9.86
C HIS A 16 -9.73 4.22 9.71
N ALA A 17 -9.05 3.41 8.89
CA ALA A 17 -9.33 1.96 8.87
C ALA A 17 -8.23 1.15 8.17
N ARG A 18 -7.01 1.15 8.72
CA ARG A 18 -6.16 -0.04 8.61
C ARG A 18 -5.89 -0.50 10.00
N GLN A 19 -6.87 -1.25 10.50
CA GLN A 19 -6.68 -2.21 11.56
C GLN A 19 -5.43 -3.00 11.17
N PHE A 20 -4.29 -2.59 11.72
CA PHE A 20 -3.15 -3.45 11.93
C PHE A 20 -3.74 -4.76 12.43
N CYS A 21 -3.41 -5.85 11.76
CA CYS A 21 -3.66 -7.18 12.27
C CYS A 21 -3.40 -7.16 13.79
N THR A 22 -4.47 -7.37 14.53
CA THR A 22 -4.57 -7.11 15.95
C THR A 22 -3.71 -8.13 16.69
N LYS A 23 -2.45 -7.77 16.90
CA LYS A 23 -1.52 -8.19 17.97
C LYS A 23 -0.15 -7.54 17.73
N VAL A 24 -0.12 -6.22 17.63
CA VAL A 24 1.14 -5.47 17.82
C VAL A 24 1.35 -5.35 19.32
N ASN A 25 2.40 -6.01 19.81
CA ASN A 25 2.90 -5.87 21.17
C ASN A 25 3.04 -4.37 21.49
N SER A 26 2.55 -3.93 22.65
CA SER A 26 2.35 -2.52 23.06
C SER A 26 3.62 -1.66 23.17
N ASN A 27 4.74 -2.11 22.58
CA ASN A 27 6.05 -1.47 22.66
C ASN A 27 6.45 -0.72 21.37
N LEU A 28 5.59 -0.63 20.35
CA LEU A 28 5.90 0.07 19.08
C LEU A 28 5.27 1.46 18.97
N THR A 29 4.60 1.94 20.02
CA THR A 29 4.21 3.36 20.15
C THR A 29 5.37 4.16 20.76
N SER A 30 6.44 4.37 20.01
CA SER A 30 7.43 5.40 20.34
C SER A 30 7.63 6.30 19.13
N LYS A 31 7.29 7.58 19.33
CA LYS A 31 7.47 8.70 18.41
C LYS A 31 8.96 8.99 18.13
N SER A 32 9.65 8.07 17.45
CA SER A 32 11.00 8.29 16.93
C SER A 32 11.07 7.65 15.55
N PRO A 33 11.69 8.27 14.53
CA PRO A 33 12.07 7.54 13.33
C PRO A 33 12.89 6.36 13.83
N ILE A 34 12.45 5.14 13.51
CA ILE A 34 13.26 3.96 13.75
C ILE A 34 14.51 4.20 12.89
N GLN A 35 15.60 4.62 13.51
CA GLN A 35 16.93 4.66 12.89
C GLN A 35 17.37 3.20 12.74
N SER A 36 16.77 2.50 11.80
CA SER A 36 17.23 1.19 11.38
C SER A 36 18.12 1.37 10.16
N ASP A 37 19.28 0.75 10.19
CA ASP A 37 20.16 0.61 9.01
C ASP A 37 19.56 -0.30 7.92
N ARG A 38 18.33 -0.79 8.13
CA ARG A 38 17.66 -1.76 7.26
C ARG A 38 16.23 -1.32 6.97
N ASP A 39 15.80 -1.59 5.73
CA ASP A 39 14.42 -1.41 5.29
C ASP A 39 13.48 -2.31 6.10
N LEU A 40 12.34 -1.77 6.54
CA LEU A 40 11.31 -2.55 7.23
C LEU A 40 10.22 -2.93 6.23
N ILE A 41 9.93 -4.23 6.13
CA ILE A 41 8.94 -4.77 5.20
C ILE A 41 7.74 -5.30 5.99
N GLY A 42 6.56 -4.76 5.69
CA GLY A 42 5.32 -5.16 6.35
C GLY A 42 4.66 -6.42 5.74
N PRO A 43 3.54 -6.86 6.34
CA PRO A 43 2.69 -7.87 5.74
C PRO A 43 2.06 -7.37 4.42
N PRO A 44 1.60 -8.27 3.53
CA PRO A 44 0.93 -7.88 2.29
C PRO A 44 -0.31 -7.01 2.54
N ASP A 45 -0.51 -6.03 1.67
CA ASP A 45 -1.74 -5.22 1.58
C ASP A 45 -2.93 -6.08 1.14
N SER A 46 -4.09 -5.90 1.75
CA SER A 46 -5.27 -6.72 1.47
C SER A 46 -5.92 -6.46 0.10
N ILE A 47 -5.61 -5.33 -0.55
CA ILE A 47 -6.18 -4.95 -1.85
C ILE A 47 -5.13 -5.07 -2.94
N SER A 48 -3.98 -4.42 -2.78
CA SER A 48 -2.93 -4.44 -3.80
C SER A 48 -2.06 -5.70 -3.77
N ASN A 49 -2.10 -6.48 -2.68
CA ASN A 49 -1.22 -7.62 -2.40
C ASN A 49 0.28 -7.27 -2.29
N LEU A 50 0.64 -5.99 -2.39
CA LEU A 50 2.03 -5.53 -2.25
C LEU A 50 2.39 -5.33 -0.78
N ARG A 51 3.65 -5.58 -0.42
CA ARG A 51 4.16 -5.31 0.93
C ARG A 51 4.51 -3.82 1.07
N PRO A 52 4.06 -3.13 2.13
CA PRO A 52 4.53 -1.78 2.42
C PRO A 52 5.99 -1.86 2.88
N ILE A 53 6.78 -0.86 2.51
CA ILE A 53 8.21 -0.76 2.84
C ILE A 53 8.42 0.60 3.50
N ILE A 54 9.07 0.60 4.66
CA ILE A 54 9.62 1.80 5.27
C ILE A 54 11.12 1.75 4.99
N PHE A 55 11.61 2.65 4.14
CA PHE A 55 13.02 2.69 3.79
C PHE A 55 13.84 3.21 4.97
N ALA A 56 14.98 2.58 5.19
CA ALA A 56 15.97 3.07 6.15
C ALA A 56 16.37 4.50 5.77
N LYS A 57 16.47 5.37 6.78
CA LYS A 57 16.94 6.74 6.62
C LYS A 57 18.09 6.99 7.58
N SER A 58 19.26 7.34 7.04
CA SER A 58 20.42 7.73 7.84
C SER A 58 20.37 9.23 8.15
N ASP A 59 20.85 9.61 9.33
CA ASP A 59 20.97 11.03 9.70
C ASP A 59 22.04 11.77 8.86
N ARG A 60 22.96 11.03 8.26
CA ARG A 60 24.08 11.55 7.45
C ARG A 60 24.02 11.11 5.99
N GLU A 61 22.81 11.01 5.43
CA GLU A 61 22.64 10.73 3.99
C GLU A 61 23.34 11.81 3.15
N THR A 62 24.14 11.37 2.19
CA THR A 62 24.59 12.23 1.09
C THR A 62 23.38 12.64 0.23
N GLU A 63 23.49 13.74 -0.50
CA GLU A 63 22.42 14.19 -1.40
C GLU A 63 22.02 13.13 -2.45
N LEU A 64 22.98 12.32 -2.90
CA LEU A 64 22.72 11.22 -3.82
C LEU A 64 21.93 10.09 -3.18
N GLU A 65 22.30 9.67 -1.96
CA GLU A 65 21.58 8.64 -1.20
C GLU A 65 20.16 9.08 -0.88
N LYS A 66 19.99 10.33 -0.46
CA LYS A 66 18.67 10.93 -0.20
C LYS A 66 17.80 10.91 -1.47
N LYS A 67 18.34 11.38 -2.60
CA LYS A 67 17.62 11.37 -3.89
C LYS A 67 17.25 9.95 -4.32
N TYR A 68 18.14 8.99 -4.09
CA TYR A 68 17.88 7.59 -4.36
C TYR A 68 16.73 7.03 -3.50
N ARG A 69 16.77 7.26 -2.17
CA ARG A 69 15.70 6.86 -1.24
C ARG A 69 14.36 7.46 -1.62
N GLU A 70 14.30 8.77 -1.89
CA GLU A 70 13.08 9.48 -2.30
C GLU A 70 12.51 8.95 -3.62
N THR A 71 13.38 8.58 -4.57
CA THR A 71 12.95 7.98 -5.84
C THR A 71 12.35 6.59 -5.64
N ARG A 72 12.92 5.78 -4.72
CA ARG A 72 12.34 4.47 -4.34
C ARG A 72 10.99 4.64 -3.66
N GLU A 73 10.87 5.60 -2.73
CA GLU A 73 9.61 5.93 -2.05
C GLU A 73 8.52 6.31 -3.04
N ALA A 74 8.80 7.25 -3.95
CA ALA A 74 7.85 7.69 -4.97
C ALA A 74 7.42 6.55 -5.89
N THR A 75 8.37 5.68 -6.27
CA THR A 75 8.09 4.51 -7.11
C THR A 75 7.20 3.50 -6.38
N GLN A 76 7.49 3.24 -5.09
CA GLN A 76 6.69 2.31 -4.29
C GLN A 76 5.28 2.85 -4.03
N GLU A 77 5.13 4.15 -3.81
CA GLU A 77 3.82 4.79 -3.69
C GLU A 77 3.02 4.66 -4.99
N TRP A 78 3.65 4.94 -6.14
CA TRP A 78 3.02 4.80 -7.43
C TRP A 78 2.58 3.35 -7.69
N ASN A 79 3.45 2.38 -7.40
CA ASN A 79 3.16 0.95 -7.55
C ASN A 79 1.97 0.52 -6.68
N GLN A 80 1.94 0.98 -5.42
CA GLN A 80 0.82 0.74 -4.51
C GLN A 80 -0.50 1.29 -5.05
N ARG A 81 -0.50 2.54 -5.51
CA ARG A 81 -1.69 3.20 -6.07
C ARG A 81 -2.18 2.48 -7.33
N PHE A 82 -1.25 2.08 -8.21
CA PHE A 82 -1.56 1.35 -9.43
C PHE A 82 -2.27 0.02 -9.10
N TRP A 83 -1.66 -0.84 -8.29
CA TRP A 83 -2.20 -2.16 -7.98
C TRP A 83 -3.47 -2.12 -7.14
N THR A 84 -3.59 -1.16 -6.24
CA THR A 84 -4.85 -0.93 -5.50
C THR A 84 -5.99 -0.66 -6.47
N LYS A 85 -5.80 0.27 -7.41
CA LYS A 85 -6.81 0.61 -8.41
C LYS A 85 -7.10 -0.57 -9.33
N HIS A 86 -6.06 -1.21 -9.85
CA HIS A 86 -6.19 -2.34 -10.77
C HIS A 86 -6.95 -3.50 -10.14
N ASN A 87 -6.56 -3.94 -8.94
CA ASN A 87 -7.18 -5.08 -8.27
C ASN A 87 -8.63 -4.80 -7.85
N THR A 88 -8.92 -3.55 -7.48
CA THR A 88 -10.30 -3.12 -7.19
C THR A 88 -11.18 -3.27 -8.43
N ASN A 89 -10.71 -2.75 -9.57
CA ASN A 89 -11.44 -2.84 -10.83
C ASN A 89 -11.61 -4.29 -11.28
N PHE A 90 -10.53 -5.08 -11.27
CA PHE A 90 -10.57 -6.49 -11.63
C PHE A 90 -11.55 -7.28 -10.77
N SER A 91 -11.55 -7.05 -9.45
CA SER A 91 -12.48 -7.73 -8.54
C SER A 91 -13.94 -7.41 -8.85
N HIS A 92 -14.22 -6.16 -9.24
CA HIS A 92 -15.54 -5.72 -9.63
C HIS A 92 -15.98 -6.35 -10.96
N GLU A 93 -15.16 -6.23 -12.00
CA GLU A 93 -15.42 -6.78 -13.33
C GLU A 93 -15.58 -8.31 -13.29
N ARG A 94 -14.73 -9.00 -12.51
CA ARG A 94 -14.83 -10.44 -12.29
C ARG A 94 -16.16 -10.82 -11.63
N LYS A 95 -16.63 -10.03 -10.67
CA LYS A 95 -17.93 -10.28 -10.02
C LYS A 95 -19.07 -10.14 -11.03
N GLN A 96 -19.08 -9.06 -11.82
CA GLN A 96 -20.09 -8.83 -12.85
C GLN A 96 -20.10 -9.94 -13.90
N PHE A 97 -18.92 -10.39 -14.35
CA PHE A 97 -18.80 -11.49 -15.29
C PHE A 97 -19.38 -12.80 -14.73
N LYS A 98 -19.09 -13.12 -13.46
CA LYS A 98 -19.68 -14.29 -12.79
C LYS A 98 -21.20 -14.18 -12.66
N GLU A 99 -21.75 -12.98 -12.46
CA GLU A 99 -23.20 -12.76 -12.43
C GLU A 99 -23.85 -12.92 -13.81
N LEU A 100 -23.17 -12.48 -14.87
CA LEU A 100 -23.62 -12.69 -16.26
C LEU A 100 -23.69 -14.20 -16.59
N LEU A 101 -22.63 -14.96 -16.31
CA LEU A 101 -22.59 -16.40 -16.58
C LEU A 101 -23.72 -17.16 -15.87
N LYS A 102 -24.04 -16.78 -14.63
CA LYS A 102 -25.16 -17.36 -13.88
C LYS A 102 -26.52 -17.09 -14.55
N LYS A 103 -26.71 -15.89 -15.13
CA LYS A 103 -27.95 -15.54 -15.83
C LYS A 103 -28.11 -16.29 -17.15
N GLU A 104 -27.00 -16.58 -17.83
CA GLU A 104 -26.98 -17.33 -19.09
C GLU A 104 -27.16 -18.85 -18.91
N GLY A 105 -27.34 -19.34 -17.67
CA GLY A 105 -27.53 -20.76 -17.38
C GLY A 105 -26.23 -21.59 -17.45
N ASN A 106 -25.08 -20.93 -17.64
CA ASN A 106 -23.77 -21.58 -17.68
C ASN A 106 -23.26 -21.81 -16.25
N ASN A 107 -23.58 -22.99 -15.69
CA ASN A 107 -23.07 -23.50 -14.41
C ASN A 107 -21.60 -23.99 -14.50
N SER A 108 -20.78 -23.43 -15.38
CA SER A 108 -19.36 -23.78 -15.49
C SER A 108 -18.62 -23.27 -14.25
N THR A 109 -18.57 -24.15 -13.24
CA THR A 109 -17.85 -23.99 -11.97
C THR A 109 -16.33 -24.18 -12.17
N LEU A 110 -15.78 -23.70 -13.29
CA LEU A 110 -14.43 -24.03 -13.74
C LEU A 110 -13.71 -22.83 -14.33
N PHE A 111 -13.58 -21.73 -13.60
CA PHE A 111 -12.46 -20.79 -13.86
C PHE A 111 -11.98 -20.16 -12.54
N LEU A 112 -10.84 -20.68 -12.09
CA LEU A 112 -9.85 -20.21 -11.10
C LEU A 112 -10.35 -19.48 -9.83
#